data_AF-A0A1S5VFR5-F1
#
_entry.id   AF-A0A1S5VFR5-F1
#
_cell.length_a   1.000
_cell.length_b   1.000
_cell.length_c   1.000
_cell.angle_alpha   90.00
_cell.angle_beta   90.00
_cell.angle_gamma   90.00
#
_symmetry.space_group_name_H-M   'P 1'
#
loop_
_entity.id
_entity.type
_entity.pdbx_description
1 polymer ?
#
loop_
_entity_poly.entity_id
_entity_poly.type
_entity_poly.pdbx_seq_one_letter_code
_entity_poly.pdbx_strand_id
1 'polypeptide(L)'
;MPQTSIHYTQGFKYALGWNRFNLSCVGAWPDSSDGFFGKHNSLLCGFWILIMVYLPRSASIIIFWGDMDAVITCLSINGPLLVTIGKLWIMYYHREVMRMVIAAMAKDWAIPLGKAESEVMWRIARISRGISIGSASLTNVLFVAFVVFEICLGMQLKNRMELEPRSSIGALYPAYFPYDTRRLEYFLPTWMGQCLCTGLAMIAYAAFDSVMALMVLHVCGQLELMGISMTDLINASTRMNRQEFSWRFAELIKRHEELNRIAKLIENSFNYIFLPQMVVCTISFCFQGYTMLSVSDVYENYHGHNIIRLI
;
A
#
# COMPACT_ATOMS: atom_id res chain seq x y z
N MET A 1 8.06 32.95 -25.74
CA MET A 1 8.37 31.65 -25.10
C MET A 1 7.19 30.72 -25.34
N PRO A 2 7.28 29.69 -26.18
CA PRO A 2 6.19 28.74 -26.33
C PRO A 2 6.29 27.70 -25.21
N GLN A 3 5.20 27.53 -24.47
CA GLN A 3 4.98 26.43 -23.55
C GLN A 3 5.03 25.10 -24.33
N THR A 4 6.11 24.34 -24.19
CA THR A 4 6.18 22.94 -24.63
C THR A 4 5.31 22.11 -23.70
N SER A 5 4.07 21.86 -24.12
CA SER A 5 3.17 20.90 -23.47
C SER A 5 3.88 19.54 -23.36
N ILE A 6 4.04 19.04 -22.14
CA ILE A 6 4.58 17.70 -21.86
C ILE A 6 3.70 16.67 -22.59
N HIS A 7 4.25 16.02 -23.61
CA HIS A 7 3.53 14.96 -24.33
C HIS A 7 3.58 13.69 -23.47
N TYR A 8 2.58 13.54 -22.59
CA TYR A 8 2.41 12.31 -21.83
C TYR A 8 2.09 11.16 -22.79
N THR A 9 3.09 10.33 -23.11
CA THR A 9 2.92 9.17 -23.97
C THR A 9 1.90 8.21 -23.36
N GLN A 10 1.14 7.53 -24.23
CA GLN A 10 0.06 6.64 -23.82
C GLN A 10 0.55 5.53 -22.88
N GLY A 11 1.78 5.04 -23.09
CA GLY A 11 2.42 4.04 -22.24
C GLY A 11 2.69 4.51 -20.81
N PHE A 12 3.15 5.75 -20.64
CA PHE A 12 3.34 6.33 -19.31
C PHE A 12 2.03 6.45 -18.53
N LYS A 13 0.98 6.98 -19.17
CA LYS A 13 -0.36 7.05 -18.56
C LYS A 13 -0.91 5.67 -18.22
N TYR A 14 -0.65 4.68 -19.08
CA TYR A 14 -1.07 3.31 -18.86
C TYR A 14 -0.37 2.67 -17.65
N ALA A 15 0.95 2.83 -17.51
CA ALA A 15 1.71 2.26 -16.40
C ALA A 15 1.32 2.87 -15.04
N LEU A 16 1.15 4.20 -15.01
CA LEU A 16 1.00 4.96 -13.76
C LEU A 16 -0.46 5.17 -13.32
N GLY A 17 -1.42 5.03 -14.23
CA GLY A 17 -2.80 5.49 -14.03
C GLY A 17 -3.47 4.95 -12.76
N TRP A 18 -3.31 3.65 -12.47
CA TRP A 18 -3.94 3.05 -11.29
C TRP A 18 -3.27 3.47 -9.98
N ASN A 19 -1.93 3.49 -9.95
CA ASN A 19 -1.17 4.03 -8.81
C ASN A 19 -1.52 5.49 -8.55
N ARG A 20 -1.66 6.30 -9.59
CA ARG A 20 -2.08 7.71 -9.48
C ARG A 20 -3.45 7.83 -8.84
N PHE A 21 -4.42 7.02 -9.26
CA PHE A 21 -5.76 7.02 -8.69
C PHE A 21 -5.72 6.69 -7.18
N ASN A 22 -5.13 5.56 -6.80
CA ASN A 22 -5.08 5.12 -5.40
C ASN A 22 -4.35 6.11 -4.49
N LEU A 23 -3.20 6.64 -4.91
CA LEU A 23 -2.45 7.65 -4.16
C LEU A 23 -3.20 8.98 -4.06
N SER A 24 -4.01 9.32 -5.06
CA SER A 24 -4.84 10.53 -5.02
C SER A 24 -5.97 10.39 -3.99
N CYS A 25 -6.60 9.21 -3.88
CA CYS A 25 -7.63 8.94 -2.88
C CYS A 25 -7.14 9.17 -1.45
N VAL A 26 -5.87 8.86 -1.16
CA VAL A 26 -5.26 9.02 0.17
C VAL A 26 -4.47 10.33 0.32
N GLY A 27 -4.52 11.20 -0.68
CA GLY A 27 -3.85 12.50 -0.67
C GLY A 27 -2.33 12.45 -0.72
N ALA A 28 -1.75 11.31 -1.15
CA ALA A 28 -0.31 11.09 -1.23
C ALA A 28 0.28 11.39 -2.61
N TRP A 29 -0.54 11.64 -3.64
CA TRP A 29 -0.05 11.95 -4.98
C TRP A 29 0.84 13.22 -5.00
N PRO A 30 2.03 13.21 -5.65
CA PRO A 30 2.99 14.31 -5.52
C PRO A 30 2.61 15.59 -6.24
N ASP A 31 1.67 15.58 -7.19
CA ASP A 31 1.21 16.78 -7.89
C ASP A 31 -0.06 17.40 -7.26
N SER A 32 -0.36 17.13 -5.98
CA SER A 32 -1.51 17.76 -5.32
C SER A 32 -1.33 19.30 -5.20
N SER A 33 -2.45 20.02 -5.21
CA SER A 33 -2.55 21.48 -5.30
C SER A 33 -1.66 22.24 -4.31
N ASP A 34 -1.20 23.43 -4.73
CA ASP A 34 -0.31 24.35 -3.98
C ASP A 34 -0.93 24.91 -2.67
N GLY A 35 -2.17 24.53 -2.33
CA GLY A 35 -2.82 24.93 -1.09
C GLY A 35 -2.31 24.15 0.13
N PHE A 36 -2.36 24.78 1.32
CA PHE A 36 -1.94 24.16 2.59
C PHE A 36 -2.58 22.78 2.80
N PHE A 37 -3.90 22.66 2.64
CA PHE A 37 -4.59 21.39 2.78
C PHE A 37 -4.17 20.38 1.71
N GLY A 38 -4.06 20.81 0.45
CA GLY A 38 -3.59 19.97 -0.67
C GLY A 38 -2.23 19.31 -0.39
N LYS A 39 -1.29 20.07 0.19
CA LYS A 39 0.04 19.59 0.54
C LYS A 39 0.05 18.58 1.70
N HIS A 40 -0.77 18.81 2.73
CA HIS A 40 -0.76 18.01 3.96
C HIS A 40 -1.84 16.90 4.00
N ASN A 41 -2.59 16.69 2.91
CA ASN A 41 -3.67 15.70 2.84
C ASN A 41 -3.25 14.28 3.27
N SER A 42 -2.04 13.83 2.90
CA SER A 42 -1.54 12.51 3.32
C SER A 42 -1.34 12.42 4.84
N LEU A 43 -0.86 13.49 5.49
CA LEU A 43 -0.74 13.56 6.95
C LEU A 43 -2.11 13.61 7.63
N LEU A 44 -3.03 14.40 7.08
CA LEU A 44 -4.41 14.49 7.58
C LEU A 44 -5.11 13.13 7.48
N CYS A 45 -4.91 12.39 6.39
CA CYS A 45 -5.41 11.03 6.23
C CYS A 45 -4.87 10.11 7.32
N GLY A 46 -3.55 10.11 7.55
CA GLY A 46 -2.92 9.32 8.62
C GLY A 46 -3.41 9.71 10.02
N PHE A 47 -3.62 11.00 10.28
CA PHE A 47 -4.16 11.52 11.54
C PHE A 47 -5.60 11.06 11.79
N TRP A 48 -6.45 11.08 10.77
CA TRP A 48 -7.82 10.56 10.88
C TRP A 48 -7.84 9.05 11.14
N ILE A 49 -6.99 8.28 10.46
CA ILE A 49 -6.83 6.84 10.72
C ILE A 49 -6.38 6.60 12.17
N LEU A 50 -5.45 7.40 12.67
CA LEU A 50 -4.95 7.31 14.04
C LEU A 50 -6.07 7.51 15.07
N ILE A 51 -6.87 8.57 14.92
CA ILE A 51 -7.91 8.94 15.88
C ILE A 51 -9.15 8.05 15.78
N MET A 52 -9.59 7.70 14.56
CA MET A 52 -10.85 6.97 14.37
C MET A 52 -10.70 5.46 14.54
N VAL A 53 -9.51 4.91 14.27
CA VAL A 53 -9.30 3.46 14.25
C VAL A 53 -8.25 3.04 15.26
N TYR A 54 -7.03 3.56 15.18
CA TYR A 54 -5.90 3.05 15.97
C TYR A 54 -6.06 3.30 17.49
N LEU A 55 -6.33 4.54 17.91
CA LEU A 55 -6.43 4.88 19.33
C LEU A 55 -7.63 4.23 20.03
N PRO A 56 -8.87 4.27 19.48
CA PRO A 56 -10.02 3.63 20.12
C PRO A 56 -9.85 2.12 20.28
N ARG A 57 -9.19 1.48 19.30
CA ARG A 57 -8.90 0.05 19.33
C ARG A 57 -7.75 -0.30 20.29
N SER A 58 -6.73 0.56 20.39
CA SER A 58 -5.65 0.36 21.37
C SER A 58 -6.16 0.54 22.80
N ALA A 59 -7.08 1.49 23.02
CA ALA A 59 -7.70 1.71 24.32
C ALA A 59 -8.56 0.52 24.77
N SER A 60 -9.17 -0.22 23.85
CA SER A 60 -9.97 -1.41 24.21
C SER A 60 -9.13 -2.55 24.77
N ILE A 61 -7.83 -2.67 24.43
CA ILE A 61 -6.91 -3.67 25.03
C ILE A 61 -6.84 -3.52 26.54
N ILE A 62 -6.85 -2.28 27.06
CA ILE A 62 -6.76 -2.01 28.50
C ILE A 62 -8.01 -2.53 29.22
N ILE A 63 -9.15 -2.53 28.55
CA ILE A 63 -10.45 -2.93 29.11
C ILE A 63 -10.60 -4.45 29.05
N PHE A 64 -10.20 -5.08 27.95
CA PHE A 64 -10.24 -6.54 27.78
C PHE A 64 -8.93 -7.21 28.24
N TRP A 65 -8.22 -6.58 29.17
CA TRP A 65 -6.95 -7.08 29.68
C TRP A 65 -7.19 -8.39 30.44
N GLY A 66 -6.75 -9.51 29.85
CA GLY A 66 -7.00 -10.87 30.36
C GLY A 66 -7.66 -11.80 29.34
N ASP A 67 -8.31 -11.25 28.31
CA ASP A 67 -8.76 -12.01 27.14
C ASP A 67 -7.64 -12.02 26.09
N MET A 68 -6.88 -13.11 26.07
CA MET A 68 -5.73 -13.25 25.17
C MET A 68 -6.15 -13.23 23.70
N ASP A 69 -7.33 -13.74 23.36
CA ASP A 69 -7.81 -13.79 21.97
C ASP A 69 -8.20 -12.38 21.48
N ALA A 70 -8.83 -11.58 22.34
CA ALA A 70 -9.12 -10.18 22.07
C ALA A 70 -7.83 -9.35 21.89
N VAL A 71 -6.82 -9.58 22.74
CA VAL A 71 -5.52 -8.88 22.66
C VAL A 71 -4.78 -9.25 21.37
N ILE A 72 -4.72 -10.55 21.03
CA ILE A 72 -4.08 -11.06 19.82
C ILE A 72 -4.75 -10.47 18.57
N THR A 73 -6.09 -10.47 18.52
CA THR A 73 -6.86 -9.89 17.43
C THR A 73 -6.63 -8.38 17.30
N CYS A 74 -6.47 -7.68 18.43
CA CYS A 74 -6.20 -6.26 18.42
C CYS A 74 -4.80 -5.93 17.87
N LEU A 75 -3.77 -6.61 18.39
CA LEU A 75 -2.38 -6.42 17.95
C LEU A 75 -2.18 -6.77 16.48
N SER A 76 -2.83 -7.84 16.01
CA SER A 76 -2.76 -8.29 14.61
C SER A 76 -3.18 -7.23 13.60
N ILE A 77 -4.07 -6.32 13.98
CA ILE A 77 -4.59 -5.24 13.12
C ILE A 77 -3.91 -3.90 13.40
N ASN A 78 -3.56 -3.62 14.66
CA ASN A 78 -2.84 -2.39 15.03
C ASN A 78 -1.45 -2.31 14.40
N GLY A 79 -0.74 -3.44 14.25
CA GLY A 79 0.56 -3.48 13.58
C GLY A 79 0.48 -2.94 12.15
N PRO A 80 -0.32 -3.53 11.25
CA PRO A 80 -0.51 -3.04 9.89
C PRO A 80 -0.98 -1.58 9.82
N LEU A 81 -1.86 -1.13 10.73
CA LEU A 81 -2.28 0.27 10.79
C LEU A 81 -1.13 1.24 11.08
N LEU A 82 -0.22 0.88 12.00
CA LEU A 82 0.98 1.68 12.27
C LEU A 82 1.89 1.77 11.04
N VAL A 83 2.08 0.64 10.33
CA VAL A 83 2.85 0.61 9.09
C VAL A 83 2.21 1.53 8.04
N THR A 84 0.87 1.50 7.90
CA THR A 84 0.15 2.40 6.98
C THR A 84 0.35 3.88 7.33
N ILE A 85 0.24 4.25 8.61
CA ILE A 85 0.48 5.63 9.06
C ILE A 85 1.92 6.03 8.74
N GLY A 86 2.88 5.15 9.03
CA GLY A 86 4.29 5.35 8.67
C GLY A 86 4.48 5.55 7.17
N LYS A 87 3.89 4.71 6.32
CA LYS A 87 3.91 4.86 4.86
C LYS A 87 3.38 6.21 4.39
N LEU A 88 2.26 6.69 4.95
CA LEU A 88 1.69 8.00 4.64
C LEU A 88 2.65 9.15 5.03
N TRP A 89 3.27 9.07 6.20
CA TRP A 89 4.24 10.07 6.65
C TRP A 89 5.50 10.10 5.77
N ILE A 90 6.00 8.93 5.39
CA ILE A 90 7.16 8.79 4.50
C ILE A 90 6.85 9.35 3.11
N MET A 91 5.69 9.04 2.55
CA MET A 91 5.27 9.60 1.26
C MET A 91 5.13 11.12 1.31
N TYR A 92 4.68 11.68 2.43
CA TYR A 92 4.65 13.12 2.64
C TYR A 92 6.08 13.71 2.70
N TYR A 93 6.98 13.11 3.50
CA TYR A 93 8.33 13.64 3.71
C TYR A 93 9.21 13.52 2.44
N HIS A 94 9.13 12.39 1.73
CA HIS A 94 9.88 12.13 0.50
C HIS A 94 9.08 12.43 -0.77
N ARG A 95 8.05 13.27 -0.69
CA ARG A 95 7.18 13.63 -1.82
C ARG A 95 7.96 14.16 -3.03
N GLU A 96 8.95 15.02 -2.81
CA GLU A 96 9.78 15.56 -3.89
C GLU A 96 10.63 14.47 -4.55
N VAL A 97 11.11 13.47 -3.79
CA VAL A 97 11.83 12.33 -4.37
C VAL A 97 10.91 11.53 -5.27
N MET A 98 9.70 11.22 -4.80
CA MET A 98 8.70 10.53 -5.63
C MET A 98 8.37 11.34 -6.90
N ARG A 99 8.22 12.66 -6.79
CA ARG A 99 7.99 13.55 -7.94
C ARG A 99 9.13 13.50 -8.95
N MET A 100 10.39 13.58 -8.48
CA MET A 100 11.58 13.49 -9.32
C MET A 100 11.65 12.15 -10.06
N VAL A 101 11.40 11.03 -9.37
CA VAL A 101 11.40 9.70 -9.97
C VAL A 101 10.31 9.57 -11.03
N ILE A 102 9.07 10.00 -10.73
CA ILE A 102 7.96 9.97 -11.69
C ILE A 102 8.25 10.85 -12.92
N ALA A 103 8.89 12.02 -12.72
CA ALA A 103 9.31 12.88 -13.82
C ALA A 103 10.39 12.23 -14.70
N ALA A 104 11.37 11.55 -14.09
CA ALA A 104 12.36 10.78 -14.82
C ALA A 104 11.71 9.66 -15.64
N MET A 105 10.77 8.92 -15.06
CA MET A 105 10.00 7.90 -15.78
C MET A 105 9.25 8.50 -16.98
N ALA A 106 8.62 9.67 -16.81
CA ALA A 106 7.91 10.35 -17.89
C ALA A 106 8.86 10.73 -19.05
N LYS A 107 10.07 11.20 -18.73
CA LYS A 107 11.12 11.51 -19.71
C LYS A 107 11.55 10.26 -20.47
N ASP A 108 11.76 9.14 -19.77
CA ASP A 108 12.17 7.88 -20.40
C ASP A 108 11.13 7.38 -21.40
N TRP A 109 9.85 7.50 -21.04
CA TRP A 109 8.73 7.14 -21.90
C TRP A 109 8.53 8.07 -23.11
N ALA A 110 9.18 9.23 -23.14
CA ALA A 110 9.12 10.18 -24.25
C ALA A 110 10.24 9.93 -25.28
N ILE A 111 11.25 9.12 -24.95
CA ILE A 111 12.34 8.79 -25.85
C ILE A 111 11.80 7.87 -26.97
N PRO A 112 12.06 8.18 -28.26
CA PRO A 112 11.73 7.27 -29.35
C PRO A 112 12.60 6.01 -29.26
N LEU A 113 11.95 4.85 -29.16
CA LEU A 113 12.62 3.56 -28.99
C LEU A 113 12.37 2.65 -30.20
N GLY A 114 13.32 1.76 -30.49
CA GLY A 114 13.14 0.67 -31.45
C GLY A 114 12.09 -0.34 -30.99
N LYS A 115 11.69 -1.27 -31.88
CA LYS A 115 10.64 -2.26 -31.55
C LYS A 115 11.00 -3.11 -30.32
N ALA A 116 12.22 -3.62 -30.25
CA ALA A 116 12.68 -4.47 -29.14
C ALA A 116 12.71 -3.71 -27.81
N GLU A 117 13.22 -2.48 -27.82
CA GLU A 117 13.28 -1.60 -26.65
C GLU A 117 11.89 -1.18 -26.16
N SER A 118 10.98 -0.86 -27.10
CA SER A 118 9.58 -0.56 -26.79
C SER A 118 8.89 -1.74 -26.11
N GLU A 119 9.13 -2.98 -26.56
CA GLU A 119 8.55 -4.17 -25.92
C GLU A 119 9.01 -4.35 -24.47
N VAL A 120 10.27 -4.03 -24.14
CA VAL A 120 10.76 -4.04 -22.74
C VAL A 120 9.96 -3.06 -21.89
N MET A 121 9.81 -1.81 -22.36
CA MET A 121 9.04 -0.77 -21.66
C MET A 121 7.58 -1.18 -21.43
N TRP A 122 6.94 -1.73 -22.45
CA TRP A 122 5.56 -2.22 -22.34
C TRP A 122 5.42 -3.44 -21.44
N ARG A 123 6.39 -4.35 -21.44
CA ARG A 123 6.40 -5.50 -20.52
C ARG A 123 6.45 -5.03 -19.07
N ILE A 124 7.33 -4.10 -18.75
CA ILE A 124 7.43 -3.51 -17.40
C ILE A 124 6.14 -2.78 -17.01
N ALA A 125 5.55 -2.01 -17.93
CA ALA A 125 4.26 -1.36 -17.71
C ALA A 125 3.13 -2.35 -17.42
N ARG A 126 3.05 -3.47 -18.15
CA ARG A 126 2.04 -4.51 -17.94
C ARG A 126 2.22 -5.20 -16.58
N ILE A 127 3.44 -5.57 -16.22
CA ILE A 127 3.74 -6.22 -14.93
C ILE A 127 3.39 -5.28 -13.77
N SER A 128 3.91 -4.05 -13.78
CA SER A 128 3.66 -3.07 -12.71
C SER A 128 2.17 -2.70 -12.58
N ARG A 129 1.47 -2.53 -13.70
CA ARG A 129 0.01 -2.32 -13.70
C ARG A 129 -0.73 -3.55 -13.17
N GLY A 130 -0.31 -4.75 -13.53
CA GLY A 130 -0.86 -6.01 -13.01
C GLY A 130 -0.73 -6.11 -11.49
N ILE A 131 0.44 -5.77 -10.94
CA ILE A 131 0.67 -5.70 -9.48
C ILE A 131 -0.28 -4.69 -8.83
N SER A 132 -0.38 -3.48 -9.39
CA SER A 132 -1.21 -2.40 -8.84
C SER A 132 -2.72 -2.71 -8.88
N ILE A 133 -3.21 -3.28 -9.99
CA ILE A 133 -4.61 -3.69 -10.10
C ILE A 133 -4.87 -4.89 -9.19
N GLY A 134 -4.01 -5.90 -9.23
CA GLY A 134 -4.15 -7.10 -8.41
C GLY A 134 -4.19 -6.79 -6.91
N SER A 135 -3.24 -5.97 -6.42
CA SER A 135 -3.21 -5.57 -5.02
C SER A 135 -4.45 -4.76 -4.62
N ALA A 136 -4.87 -3.80 -5.45
CA ALA A 136 -6.06 -2.99 -5.18
C ALA A 136 -7.35 -3.84 -5.20
N SER A 137 -7.50 -4.75 -6.17
CA SER A 137 -8.67 -5.63 -6.28
C SER A 137 -8.75 -6.56 -5.08
N LEU A 138 -7.65 -7.21 -4.70
CA LEU A 138 -7.60 -8.08 -3.52
C LEU A 138 -7.97 -7.31 -2.25
N THR A 139 -7.37 -6.13 -2.07
CA THR A 139 -7.63 -5.25 -0.92
C THR A 139 -9.12 -4.86 -0.83
N ASN A 140 -9.74 -4.47 -1.95
CA ASN A 140 -11.16 -4.11 -1.98
C ASN A 140 -12.07 -5.30 -1.67
N VAL A 141 -11.78 -6.48 -2.24
CA VAL A 141 -12.57 -7.70 -1.96
C VAL A 141 -12.50 -8.08 -0.48
N LEU A 142 -11.30 -8.06 0.10
CA LEU A 142 -11.10 -8.35 1.53
C LEU A 142 -11.79 -7.30 2.42
N PHE A 143 -11.75 -6.03 2.04
CA PHE A 143 -12.43 -4.97 2.78
C PHE A 143 -13.95 -5.15 2.77
N VAL A 144 -14.55 -5.43 1.60
CA VAL A 144 -15.99 -5.68 1.49
C VAL A 144 -16.40 -6.92 2.30
N ALA A 145 -15.64 -8.01 2.18
CA ALA A 145 -15.90 -9.23 2.96
C ALA A 145 -15.83 -8.97 4.47
N PHE A 146 -14.81 -8.21 4.92
CA PHE A 146 -14.65 -7.81 6.31
C PHE A 146 -15.84 -6.97 6.82
N VAL A 147 -16.27 -5.95 6.07
CA VAL A 147 -17.42 -5.11 6.44
C VAL A 147 -18.70 -5.94 6.54
N VAL A 148 -18.95 -6.84 5.57
CA VAL A 148 -20.14 -7.71 5.59
C VAL A 148 -20.09 -8.66 6.80
N PHE A 149 -18.94 -9.25 7.09
CA PHE A 149 -18.74 -10.12 8.24
C PHE A 149 -19.07 -9.40 9.56
N GLU A 150 -18.53 -8.20 9.77
CA GLU A 150 -18.78 -7.41 10.98
C GLU A 150 -20.25 -6.97 11.12
N ILE A 151 -20.91 -6.63 10.01
CA ILE A 151 -22.36 -6.34 10.03
C ILE A 151 -23.16 -7.57 10.46
N CYS A 152 -22.85 -8.73 9.89
CA CYS A 152 -23.50 -10.00 10.25
C CYS A 152 -23.29 -10.35 11.72
N LEU A 153 -22.05 -10.23 12.21
CA LEU A 153 -21.70 -10.48 13.61
C LEU A 153 -22.42 -9.50 14.54
N GLY A 154 -22.44 -8.21 14.21
CA GLY A 154 -23.15 -7.18 14.97
C GLY A 154 -24.66 -7.45 15.07
N MET A 155 -25.31 -7.92 14.00
CA MET A 155 -26.72 -8.31 14.04
C MET A 155 -26.98 -9.51 14.96
N GLN A 156 -26.08 -10.49 14.99
CA GLN A 156 -26.19 -11.67 15.86
C GLN A 156 -26.02 -11.30 17.35
N LEU A 157 -25.04 -10.44 17.65
CA LEU A 157 -24.72 -10.02 19.01
C LEU A 157 -25.77 -9.07 19.61
N LYS A 158 -26.40 -8.22 18.79
CA LYS A 158 -27.50 -7.34 19.21
C LYS A 158 -28.67 -8.11 19.85
N ASN A 159 -28.86 -9.37 19.45
CA ASN A 159 -29.94 -10.21 19.96
C ASN A 159 -29.60 -10.93 21.28
N ARG A 160 -28.37 -10.82 21.82
CA ARG A 160 -27.90 -11.73 22.89
C ARG A 160 -27.36 -11.15 24.21
N MET A 161 -27.18 -9.84 24.43
CA MET A 161 -26.69 -9.36 25.75
C MET A 161 -27.20 -7.96 26.15
N GLU A 162 -27.28 -7.72 27.47
CA GLU A 162 -27.23 -6.37 28.06
C GLU A 162 -25.78 -5.85 27.98
N LEU A 163 -25.51 -4.97 27.02
CA LEU A 163 -24.16 -4.47 26.72
C LEU A 163 -23.72 -3.34 27.66
N GLU A 164 -22.42 -3.31 28.00
CA GLU A 164 -21.79 -2.16 28.66
C GLU A 164 -21.93 -0.87 27.82
N PRO A 165 -22.30 0.29 28.43
CA PRO A 165 -22.56 1.54 27.71
C PRO A 165 -21.43 2.10 26.84
N ARG A 166 -20.18 1.78 27.19
CA ARG A 166 -18.96 2.36 26.58
C ARG A 166 -18.23 1.40 25.66
N SER A 167 -18.71 0.16 25.56
CA SER A 167 -18.17 -0.84 24.66
C SER A 167 -18.95 -0.80 23.36
N SER A 168 -18.30 -0.44 22.25
CA SER A 168 -18.94 -0.36 20.94
C SER A 168 -19.16 -1.74 20.32
N ILE A 169 -19.82 -2.64 21.03
CA ILE A 169 -20.20 -3.95 20.51
C ILE A 169 -21.17 -3.73 19.34
N GLY A 170 -20.75 -4.12 18.13
CA GLY A 170 -21.44 -3.87 16.86
C GLY A 170 -20.84 -2.76 15.99
N ALA A 171 -19.82 -2.03 16.46
CA ALA A 171 -19.00 -1.18 15.60
C ALA A 171 -18.09 -2.05 14.70
N LEU A 172 -17.55 -1.48 13.61
CA LEU A 172 -16.68 -2.22 12.68
C LEU A 172 -15.46 -2.85 13.38
N TYR A 173 -15.02 -2.23 14.49
CA TYR A 173 -14.07 -2.83 15.42
C TYR A 173 -14.56 -2.66 16.85
N PRO A 174 -14.37 -3.66 17.73
CA PRO A 174 -14.51 -3.48 19.17
C PRO A 174 -13.54 -2.39 19.65
N ALA A 175 -14.08 -1.24 20.03
CA ALA A 175 -13.31 -0.06 20.36
C ALA A 175 -13.90 0.66 21.58
N TYR A 176 -13.03 1.36 22.30
CA TYR A 176 -13.45 2.21 23.40
C TYR A 176 -13.57 3.66 22.90
N PHE A 177 -14.73 4.24 23.11
CA PHE A 177 -14.98 5.65 22.83
C PHE A 177 -15.36 6.40 24.13
N PRO A 178 -14.98 7.68 24.28
CA PRO A 178 -15.29 8.47 25.48
C PRO A 178 -16.77 8.88 25.60
N TYR A 179 -17.64 8.43 24.68
CA TYR A 179 -19.07 8.73 24.60
C TYR A 179 -19.92 7.46 24.52
N ASP A 180 -21.21 7.54 24.84
CA ASP A 180 -22.13 6.39 24.83
C ASP A 180 -22.46 5.98 23.39
N THR A 181 -21.85 4.88 22.93
CA THR A 181 -22.00 4.34 21.58
C THR A 181 -23.30 3.57 21.37
N ARG A 182 -24.16 3.41 22.40
CA ARG A 182 -25.49 2.79 22.22
C ARG A 182 -26.50 3.73 21.58
N ARG A 183 -26.26 5.03 21.69
CA ARG A 183 -27.14 6.03 21.06
C ARG A 183 -26.87 6.06 19.57
N LEU A 184 -27.91 5.82 18.77
CA LEU A 184 -27.83 5.74 17.31
C LEU A 184 -27.21 7.01 16.69
N GLU A 185 -27.50 8.17 17.30
CA GLU A 185 -26.95 9.49 16.95
C GLU A 185 -25.41 9.55 16.95
N TYR A 186 -24.74 8.82 17.84
CA TYR A 186 -23.27 8.76 17.91
C TYR A 186 -22.71 7.50 17.26
N PHE A 187 -23.45 6.40 17.31
CA PHE A 187 -23.04 5.13 16.71
C PHE A 187 -22.84 5.25 15.19
N LEU A 188 -23.83 5.78 14.47
CA LEU A 188 -23.83 5.77 13.01
C LEU A 188 -22.68 6.61 12.41
N PRO A 189 -22.41 7.86 12.86
CA PRO A 189 -21.26 8.62 12.41
C PRO A 189 -19.92 7.94 12.75
N THR A 190 -19.82 7.31 13.94
CA THR A 190 -18.60 6.60 14.36
C THR A 190 -18.33 5.39 13.47
N TRP A 191 -19.36 4.59 13.20
CA TRP A 191 -19.26 3.43 12.31
C TRP A 191 -18.85 3.84 10.89
N MET A 192 -19.49 4.89 10.34
CA MET A 192 -19.12 5.44 9.03
C MET A 192 -17.68 5.95 9.00
N GLY A 193 -17.25 6.66 10.05
CA GLY A 193 -15.89 7.16 10.18
C GLY A 193 -14.85 6.05 10.23
N GLN A 194 -15.11 4.99 11.03
CA GLN A 194 -14.26 3.80 11.09
C GLN A 194 -14.20 3.09 9.73
N CYS A 195 -15.34 2.88 9.07
CA CYS A 195 -15.41 2.23 7.76
C CYS A 195 -14.60 3.01 6.72
N LEU A 196 -14.81 4.33 6.62
CA LEU A 196 -14.06 5.18 5.70
C LEU A 196 -12.56 5.16 6.00
N CYS A 197 -12.15 5.36 7.26
CA CYS A 197 -10.73 5.38 7.63
C CYS A 197 -10.06 4.02 7.40
N THR A 198 -10.78 2.92 7.61
CA THR A 198 -10.29 1.57 7.32
C THR A 198 -10.08 1.36 5.83
N GLY A 199 -11.05 1.76 5.01
CA GLY A 199 -10.92 1.72 3.54
C GLY A 199 -9.73 2.56 3.04
N LEU A 200 -9.58 3.78 3.56
CA LEU A 200 -8.43 4.64 3.23
C LEU A 200 -7.10 4.04 3.69
N ALA A 201 -7.05 3.42 4.87
CA ALA A 201 -5.85 2.75 5.37
C ALA A 201 -5.45 1.57 4.48
N MET A 202 -6.43 0.75 4.08
CA MET A 202 -6.25 -0.38 3.17
C MET A 202 -5.72 0.09 1.80
N ILE A 203 -6.32 1.13 1.22
CA ILE A 203 -5.85 1.74 -0.04
C ILE A 203 -4.42 2.27 0.13
N ALA A 204 -4.13 3.02 1.20
CA ALA A 204 -2.82 3.61 1.45
C ALA A 204 -1.73 2.53 1.57
N TYR A 205 -2.03 1.45 2.29
CA TYR A 205 -1.11 0.33 2.50
C TYR A 205 -0.70 -0.30 1.16
N ALA A 206 -1.68 -0.63 0.32
CA ALA A 206 -1.46 -1.27 -0.98
C ALA A 206 -0.86 -0.31 -2.03
N ALA A 207 -1.30 0.94 -2.05
CA ALA A 207 -0.85 1.95 -3.01
C ALA A 207 0.64 2.27 -2.87
N PHE A 208 1.14 2.33 -1.64
CA PHE A 208 2.56 2.51 -1.37
C PHE A 208 3.38 1.38 -1.99
N ASP A 209 3.03 0.12 -1.69
CA ASP A 209 3.79 -1.03 -2.18
C ASP A 209 3.73 -1.14 -3.71
N SER A 210 2.58 -0.84 -4.31
CA SER A 210 2.43 -0.90 -5.77
C SER A 210 3.17 0.22 -6.51
N VAL A 211 3.25 1.43 -5.95
CA VAL A 211 4.04 2.51 -6.57
C VAL A 211 5.53 2.25 -6.41
N MET A 212 5.96 1.69 -5.28
CA MET A 212 7.34 1.28 -5.05
C MET A 212 7.76 0.19 -6.04
N ALA A 213 6.93 -0.84 -6.22
CA ALA A 213 7.16 -1.88 -7.22
C ALA A 213 7.25 -1.30 -8.64
N LEU A 214 6.37 -0.36 -8.99
CA LEU A 214 6.42 0.33 -10.28
C LEU A 214 7.75 1.07 -10.49
N MET A 215 8.21 1.86 -9.51
CA MET A 215 9.46 2.63 -9.63
C MET A 215 10.67 1.70 -9.76
N VAL A 216 10.76 0.65 -8.94
CA VAL A 216 11.86 -0.32 -9.00
C VAL A 216 11.85 -1.07 -10.33
N LEU A 217 10.69 -1.60 -10.76
CA LEU A 217 10.57 -2.29 -12.04
C LEU A 217 10.92 -1.39 -13.23
N HIS A 218 10.56 -0.11 -13.18
CA HIS A 218 10.95 0.85 -14.21
C HIS A 218 12.47 1.01 -14.28
N VAL A 219 13.16 1.19 -13.14
CA VAL A 219 14.63 1.26 -13.11
C VAL A 219 15.25 -0.03 -13.65
N CYS A 220 14.76 -1.20 -13.24
CA CYS A 220 15.22 -2.48 -13.77
C CYS A 220 15.03 -2.58 -15.30
N GLY A 221 13.88 -2.14 -15.81
CA GLY A 221 13.63 -2.07 -17.25
C GLY A 221 14.59 -1.15 -18.00
N GLN A 222 14.91 0.01 -17.42
CA GLN A 222 15.90 0.94 -18.00
C GLN A 222 17.31 0.35 -18.03
N LEU A 223 17.69 -0.44 -17.01
CA LEU A 223 18.96 -1.16 -16.99
C LEU A 223 19.00 -2.26 -18.07
N GLU A 224 17.89 -2.95 -18.30
CA GLU A 224 17.77 -3.93 -19.40
C GLU A 224 17.91 -3.26 -20.77
N LEU A 225 17.26 -2.11 -20.99
CA LEU A 225 17.43 -1.32 -22.21
C LEU A 225 18.89 -0.94 -22.45
N MET A 226 19.57 -0.49 -21.38
CA MET A 226 21.00 -0.18 -21.47
C MET A 226 21.83 -1.40 -21.87
N GLY A 227 21.49 -2.61 -21.40
CA GLY A 227 22.12 -3.86 -21.82
C GLY A 227 21.96 -4.15 -23.31
N ILE A 228 20.78 -3.87 -23.88
CA ILE A 228 20.53 -3.96 -25.32
C ILE A 228 21.42 -2.94 -26.06
N SER A 229 21.39 -1.66 -25.66
CA SER A 229 22.19 -0.62 -26.30
C SER A 229 23.69 -0.90 -26.23
N MET A 230 24.17 -1.52 -25.14
CA MET A 230 25.56 -1.93 -24.99
C MET A 230 25.93 -3.06 -25.95
N THR A 231 25.04 -4.05 -26.12
CA THR A 231 25.21 -5.15 -27.07
C THR A 231 25.26 -4.64 -28.51
N ASP A 232 24.37 -3.71 -28.85
CA ASP A 232 24.33 -3.07 -30.16
C ASP A 232 25.60 -2.25 -30.44
N LEU A 233 26.11 -1.54 -29.44
CA LEU A 233 27.37 -0.80 -29.54
C LEU A 233 28.56 -1.74 -29.81
N ILE A 234 28.63 -2.87 -29.12
CA ILE A 234 29.68 -3.87 -29.32
C ILE A 234 29.58 -4.48 -30.72
N ASN A 235 28.38 -4.85 -31.18
CA ASN A 235 28.17 -5.42 -32.50
C ASN A 235 28.53 -4.43 -33.63
N ALA A 236 28.26 -3.15 -33.43
CA ALA A 236 28.59 -2.09 -34.38
C ALA A 236 30.06 -1.63 -34.31
N SER A 237 30.83 -2.04 -33.30
CA SER A 237 32.19 -1.54 -33.03
C SER A 237 33.15 -1.70 -34.21
N THR A 238 33.05 -2.79 -34.97
CA THR A 238 33.88 -3.07 -36.14
C THR A 238 33.65 -2.10 -37.31
N ARG A 239 32.49 -1.45 -37.35
CA ARG A 239 32.08 -0.50 -38.40
C ARG A 239 32.23 0.96 -37.96
N MET A 240 32.72 1.18 -36.76
CA MET A 240 32.71 2.47 -36.08
C MET A 240 34.14 2.93 -35.82
N ASN A 241 34.40 4.23 -35.96
CA ASN A 241 35.71 4.77 -35.60
C ASN A 241 35.85 4.88 -34.06
N ARG A 242 37.08 4.99 -33.57
CA ARG A 242 37.38 5.03 -32.13
C ARG A 242 36.69 6.18 -31.40
N GLN A 243 36.56 7.33 -32.05
CA GLN A 243 35.98 8.54 -31.45
C GLN A 243 34.46 8.39 -31.25
N GLU A 244 33.75 7.87 -32.25
CA GLU A 244 32.33 7.60 -32.19
C GLU A 244 32.02 6.51 -31.15
N PHE A 245 32.80 5.43 -31.12
CA PHE A 245 32.66 4.39 -30.09
C PHE A 245 32.83 4.97 -28.69
N SER A 246 33.91 5.75 -28.47
CA SER A 246 34.19 6.37 -27.18
C SER A 246 33.06 7.32 -26.74
N TRP A 247 32.48 8.08 -27.66
CA TRP A 247 31.39 9.00 -27.35
C TRP A 247 30.10 8.25 -26.97
N ARG A 248 29.69 7.24 -27.75
CA ARG A 248 28.50 6.42 -27.43
C ARG A 248 28.67 5.66 -26.12
N PHE A 249 29.85 5.10 -25.88
CA PHE A 249 30.14 4.41 -24.62
C PHE A 249 30.09 5.36 -23.41
N ALA A 250 30.63 6.57 -23.55
CA ALA A 250 30.53 7.59 -22.51
C ALA A 250 29.07 7.97 -22.21
N GLU A 251 28.20 8.01 -23.22
CA GLU A 251 26.77 8.28 -23.02
C GLU A 251 26.07 7.16 -22.26
N LEU A 252 26.40 5.89 -22.55
CA LEU A 252 25.90 4.74 -21.78
C LEU A 252 26.34 4.79 -20.31
N ILE A 253 27.59 5.17 -20.04
CA ILE A 253 28.09 5.32 -18.67
C ILE A 253 27.32 6.42 -17.92
N LYS A 254 27.13 7.59 -18.54
CA LYS A 254 26.35 8.67 -17.93
C LYS A 254 24.93 8.24 -17.61
N ARG A 255 24.30 7.50 -18.54
CA ARG A 255 22.94 6.98 -18.34
C ARG A 255 22.89 5.97 -17.19
N HIS A 256 23.86 5.07 -17.09
CA HIS A 256 23.98 4.13 -15.98
C HIS A 256 24.11 4.86 -14.63
N GLU A 257 24.94 5.90 -14.57
CA GLU A 257 25.13 6.71 -13.37
C GLU A 257 23.84 7.43 -12.95
N GLU A 258 23.08 7.97 -13.91
CA GLU A 258 21.76 8.57 -13.68
C GLU A 258 20.77 7.54 -13.09
N LEU A 259 20.69 6.34 -13.67
CA LEU A 259 19.81 5.27 -13.17
C LEU A 259 20.22 4.79 -11.78
N ASN A 260 21.53 4.64 -11.52
CA ASN A 260 22.04 4.28 -10.21
C ASN A 260 21.73 5.36 -9.16
N ARG A 261 21.79 6.64 -9.54
CA ARG A 261 21.39 7.75 -8.66
C ARG A 261 19.89 7.69 -8.34
N ILE A 262 19.05 7.40 -9.32
CA ILE A 262 17.59 7.22 -9.11
C ILE A 262 17.33 6.02 -8.18
N ALA A 263 17.99 4.87 -8.41
CA ALA A 263 17.89 3.70 -7.55
C ALA A 263 18.25 4.04 -6.08
N LYS A 264 19.38 4.72 -5.85
CA LYS A 264 19.80 5.16 -4.52
C LYS A 264 18.81 6.13 -3.87
N LEU A 265 18.20 7.03 -4.65
CA LEU A 265 17.18 7.94 -4.13
C LEU A 265 15.94 7.17 -3.65
N ILE A 266 15.49 6.18 -4.42
CA ILE A 266 14.37 5.31 -4.05
C ILE A 266 14.72 4.53 -2.78
N GLU A 267 15.89 3.89 -2.75
CA GLU A 267 16.37 3.08 -1.63
C GLU A 267 16.47 3.91 -0.34
N ASN A 268 17.20 5.02 -0.35
CA ASN A 268 17.40 5.85 0.82
C ASN A 268 16.12 6.51 1.35
N SER A 269 15.11 6.69 0.48
CA SER A 269 13.87 7.38 0.85
C SER A 269 12.76 6.44 1.32
N PHE A 270 12.75 5.19 0.86
CA PHE A 270 11.61 4.31 1.07
C PHE A 270 11.99 2.93 1.62
N ASN A 271 13.25 2.50 1.54
CA ASN A 271 13.62 1.13 1.93
C ASN A 271 13.40 0.83 3.42
N TYR A 272 13.59 1.83 4.28
CA TYR A 272 13.53 1.67 5.73
C TYR A 272 12.14 1.31 6.27
N ILE A 273 11.05 1.50 5.53
CA ILE A 273 9.70 1.07 5.97
C ILE A 273 9.44 -0.41 5.73
N PHE A 274 10.15 -1.03 4.78
CA PHE A 274 9.94 -2.44 4.46
C PHE A 274 10.36 -3.35 5.58
N LEU A 275 11.42 -3.01 6.35
CA LEU A 275 11.84 -3.82 7.49
C LEU A 275 10.76 -3.87 8.60
N PRO A 276 10.25 -2.73 9.13
CA PRO A 276 9.10 -2.73 10.04
C PRO A 276 7.88 -3.45 9.46
N GLN A 277 7.58 -3.25 8.17
CA GLN A 277 6.47 -3.95 7.51
C GLN A 277 6.64 -5.46 7.55
N MET A 278 7.83 -5.98 7.23
CA MET A 278 8.09 -7.42 7.27
C MET A 278 7.95 -8.00 8.67
N VAL A 279 8.51 -7.31 9.69
CA VAL A 279 8.39 -7.72 11.10
C VAL A 279 6.93 -7.78 11.53
N VAL A 280 6.16 -6.73 11.23
CA VAL A 280 4.73 -6.65 11.53
C VAL A 280 3.95 -7.76 10.83
N CYS A 281 4.19 -7.98 9.54
CA CYS A 281 3.54 -9.06 8.79
C CYS A 281 3.83 -10.42 9.40
N THR A 282 5.09 -10.71 9.76
CA THR A 282 5.46 -11.99 10.39
C THR A 282 4.73 -12.19 11.71
N ILE A 283 4.70 -11.18 12.58
CA ILE A 283 3.98 -11.24 13.86
C ILE A 283 2.47 -11.45 13.63
N SER A 284 1.86 -10.68 12.73
CA SER A 284 0.44 -10.83 12.37
C SER A 284 0.13 -12.23 11.83
N PHE A 285 1.01 -12.82 11.00
CA PHE A 285 0.84 -14.19 10.52
C PHE A 285 0.90 -15.21 11.65
N CYS A 286 1.83 -15.06 12.60
CA CYS A 286 1.90 -15.94 13.77
C CYS A 286 0.61 -15.88 14.60
N PHE A 287 0.09 -14.68 14.85
CA PHE A 287 -1.17 -14.48 15.59
C PHE A 287 -2.39 -15.05 14.86
N GLN A 288 -2.49 -14.85 13.54
CA GLN A 288 -3.54 -15.45 12.74
C GLN A 288 -3.46 -16.97 12.73
N GLY A 289 -2.24 -17.53 12.62
CA GLY A 289 -2.02 -18.97 12.68
C GLY A 289 -2.43 -19.58 14.03
N TYR A 290 -2.07 -18.94 15.14
CA TYR A 290 -2.53 -19.33 16.47
C TYR A 290 -4.07 -19.33 16.55
N THR A 291 -4.71 -18.26 16.05
CA THR A 291 -6.17 -18.14 16.07
C THR A 291 -6.82 -19.27 15.26
N MET A 292 -6.30 -19.59 14.08
CA MET A 292 -6.81 -20.70 13.26
C MET A 292 -6.71 -22.06 13.97
N LEU A 293 -5.57 -22.34 14.61
CA LEU A 293 -5.38 -23.59 15.36
C LEU A 293 -6.32 -23.68 16.56
N SER A 294 -6.44 -22.60 17.35
CA SER A 294 -7.33 -22.57 18.51
C SER A 294 -8.79 -22.84 18.16
N VAL A 295 -9.28 -22.30 17.03
CA VAL A 295 -10.64 -22.54 16.54
C VAL A 295 -10.82 -23.99 16.09
N SER A 296 -9.80 -24.58 15.46
CA SER A 296 -9.81 -26.00 15.07
C SER A 296 -9.89 -26.91 16.29
N ASP A 297 -9.09 -26.66 17.33
CA ASP A 297 -9.08 -27.45 18.56
C ASP A 297 -10.43 -27.37 19.30
N VAL A 298 -11.05 -26.19 19.33
CA VAL A 298 -12.39 -26.03 19.93
C VAL A 298 -13.43 -26.82 19.13
N TYR A 299 -13.38 -26.77 17.79
CA TYR A 299 -14.30 -27.51 16.93
C TYR A 299 -14.17 -29.02 17.10
N GLU A 300 -12.94 -29.55 17.13
CA GLU A 300 -12.68 -30.96 17.37
C GLU A 300 -13.15 -31.41 18.75
N ASN A 301 -12.92 -30.63 19.81
CA ASN A 301 -13.41 -30.96 21.14
C ASN A 301 -14.94 -30.96 21.22
N TYR A 302 -15.61 -30.00 20.58
CA TYR A 302 -17.08 -29.94 20.58
C TYR A 302 -17.72 -31.12 19.84
N HIS A 303 -17.15 -31.52 18.70
CA HIS A 303 -17.67 -32.65 17.93
C HIS A 303 -17.22 -34.01 18.50
N GLY A 304 -16.01 -34.12 19.05
CA GLY A 304 -15.52 -35.31 19.74
C GLY A 304 -16.35 -35.66 20.98
N HIS A 305 -16.74 -34.67 21.79
CA HIS A 305 -17.62 -34.89 22.94
C HIS A 305 -19.04 -35.31 22.54
N ASN A 306 -19.58 -34.80 21.43
CA ASN A 306 -20.90 -35.20 20.95
C ASN A 306 -20.90 -36.63 20.37
N ILE A 307 -19.80 -37.10 19.78
CA ILE A 307 -19.66 -38.49 19.32
C ILE A 307 -19.57 -39.45 20.53
N ILE A 308 -18.83 -39.09 21.59
CA ILE A 308 -18.70 -39.93 22.79
C ILE A 308 -20.02 -40.01 23.60
N ARG A 309 -20.91 -39.01 23.49
CA ARG A 309 -22.26 -39.07 24.08
C ARG A 309 -23.29 -39.85 23.26
N LEU A 310 -22.96 -40.22 22.02
CA LEU A 310 -23.83 -40.97 21.10
C LEU A 310 -23.47 -42.45 21.01
N ILE A 311 -22.44 -42.91 21.73
CA ILE A 311 -22.01 -44.31 21.88
C ILE A 311 -22.30 -44.76 23.31
#